data_AF-A0AAJ2F4C7-F1
#
_entry.id   AF-A0AAJ2F4C7-F1
#
_cell.length_a   1.000
_cell.length_b   1.000
_cell.length_c   1.000
_cell.angle_alpha   90.00
_cell.angle_beta   90.00
_cell.angle_gamma   90.00
#
_symmetry.space_group_name_H-M   'P 1'
#
loop_
_entity.id
_entity.type
_entity.pdbx_description
1 polymer ?
#
loop_
_entity_poly.entity_id
_entity_poly.type
_entity_poly.pdbx_seq_one_letter_code
_entity_poly.pdbx_strand_id
1 'polypeptide(L)'
;MASHDHSSHADEKVIPPAQTGAIWRTFWILLILTAIEFVIAFTLPANHFRVGIFVVMTIVKAFFIVGEFMHLKHEVKTLIWSILIPTVFVVWLLTALIYEGGHLY
;
A
#
# COMPACT_ATOMS: atom_id res chain seq x y z
N MET A 1 28.27 51.64 -17.30
CA MET A 1 27.41 50.73 -18.10
C MET A 1 27.71 49.32 -17.63
N ALA A 2 26.92 48.80 -16.68
CA ALA A 2 27.02 47.42 -16.23
C ALA A 2 26.10 46.57 -17.10
N SER A 3 26.69 45.70 -17.91
CA SER A 3 26.00 44.69 -18.72
C SER A 3 25.53 43.57 -17.81
N HIS A 4 24.25 43.57 -17.46
CA HIS A 4 23.58 42.41 -16.87
C HIS A 4 23.26 41.42 -17.99
N ASP A 5 24.17 40.48 -18.22
CA ASP A 5 23.90 39.26 -18.98
C ASP A 5 23.08 38.32 -18.09
N HIS A 6 21.75 38.33 -18.27
CA HIS A 6 20.89 37.29 -17.75
C HIS A 6 20.92 36.11 -18.74
N SER A 7 21.96 35.29 -18.62
CA SER A 7 21.99 33.96 -19.23
C SER A 7 20.87 33.12 -18.61
N SER A 8 19.81 32.95 -19.39
CA SER A 8 18.74 32.01 -19.13
C SER A 8 19.30 30.60 -19.28
N HIS A 9 19.84 30.07 -18.19
CA HIS A 9 19.99 28.63 -18.03
C HIS A 9 18.58 28.04 -18.00
N ALA A 10 18.06 27.73 -19.18
CA ALA A 10 17.05 26.72 -19.34
C ALA A 10 17.69 25.40 -18.87
N ASP A 11 17.60 25.14 -17.58
CA ASP A 11 17.77 23.81 -17.00
C ASP A 11 16.79 22.89 -17.73
N GLU A 12 17.29 22.22 -18.76
CA GLU A 12 16.63 21.10 -19.40
C GLU A 12 16.42 20.06 -18.31
N LYS A 13 15.22 20.07 -17.72
CA LYS A 13 14.80 19.16 -16.67
C LYS A 13 14.74 17.76 -17.28
N VAL A 14 15.88 17.07 -17.33
CA VAL A 14 16.00 15.68 -17.75
C VAL A 14 15.10 14.87 -16.83
N ILE A 15 13.96 14.44 -17.36
CA ILE A 15 12.96 13.65 -16.64
C ILE A 15 13.63 12.30 -16.35
N PRO A 16 13.83 11.91 -15.08
CA PRO A 16 14.40 10.61 -14.78
C PRO A 16 13.51 9.51 -15.39
N PRO A 17 14.08 8.46 -15.98
CA PRO A 17 13.29 7.42 -16.62
C PRO A 17 12.37 6.76 -15.58
N ALA A 18 11.07 6.72 -15.89
CA ALA A 18 10.08 6.09 -15.03
C ALA A 18 10.46 4.63 -14.78
N GLN A 19 10.53 4.23 -13.51
CA GLN A 19 10.97 2.90 -13.07
C GLN A 19 9.86 1.84 -13.21
N THR A 20 9.25 1.75 -14.39
CA THR A 20 8.04 0.96 -14.68
C THR A 20 8.24 -0.56 -14.53
N GLY A 21 9.49 -1.04 -14.61
CA GLY A 21 9.80 -2.47 -14.51
C GLY A 21 9.48 -3.10 -13.15
N ALA A 22 9.69 -2.35 -12.06
CA ALA A 22 9.38 -2.83 -10.71
C ALA A 22 7.85 -2.94 -10.49
N ILE A 23 7.10 -1.96 -11.02
CA ILE A 23 5.64 -1.92 -11.00
C ILE A 23 5.06 -3.15 -11.70
N TRP A 24 5.56 -3.48 -12.89
CA TRP A 24 5.09 -4.64 -13.65
C TRP A 24 5.38 -5.97 -12.94
N ARG A 25 6.55 -6.10 -12.31
CA ARG A 25 6.88 -7.30 -11.53
C ARG A 25 5.93 -7.48 -10.35
N THR A 26 5.67 -6.41 -9.61
CA THR A 26 4.77 -6.44 -8.45
C THR A 26 3.32 -6.70 -8.87
N PHE A 27 2.89 -6.13 -10.00
CA PHE A 27 1.58 -6.40 -10.59
C PHE A 27 1.36 -7.89 -10.82
N TRP A 28 2.31 -8.61 -11.44
CA TRP A 28 2.17 -10.05 -11.66
C TRP A 28 2.17 -10.85 -10.37
N ILE A 29 3.02 -10.48 -9.40
CA ILE A 29 3.04 -11.13 -8.08
C ILE A 29 1.66 -11.01 -7.42
N LEU A 30 1.10 -9.80 -7.41
CA LEU A 30 -0.20 -9.54 -6.80
C LEU A 30 -1.35 -10.18 -7.57
N LEU A 31 -1.28 -10.22 -8.91
CA LEU A 31 -2.26 -10.92 -9.74
C LEU A 31 -2.30 -12.41 -9.41
N ILE A 32 -1.14 -13.06 -9.39
CA ILE A 32 -1.04 -14.50 -9.07
C ILE A 32 -1.50 -14.77 -7.64
N LEU A 33 -1.07 -13.95 -6.67
CA LEU A 33 -1.51 -14.06 -5.29
C LEU A 33 -3.05 -13.99 -5.19
N THR A 34 -3.66 -13.03 -5.88
CA THR A 34 -5.12 -12.85 -5.87
C THR A 34 -5.83 -14.01 -6.58
N ALA A 35 -5.27 -14.54 -7.66
CA ALA A 35 -5.82 -15.71 -8.35
C ALA A 35 -5.79 -16.96 -7.46
N ILE A 36 -4.70 -17.19 -6.72
CA ILE A 36 -4.60 -18.26 -5.73
C ILE A 36 -5.66 -18.08 -4.64
N GLU A 37 -5.86 -16.85 -4.18
CA GLU A 37 -6.89 -16.52 -3.18
C GLU A 37 -8.28 -16.93 -3.67
N PHE A 38 -8.64 -16.61 -4.92
CA PHE A 38 -9.90 -17.05 -5.52
C PHE A 38 -10.02 -18.58 -5.63
N VAL A 39 -8.95 -19.28 -6.04
CA VAL A 39 -8.97 -20.75 -6.12
C VAL A 39 -9.22 -21.36 -4.74
N ILE A 40 -8.55 -20.86 -3.70
CA ILE A 40 -8.78 -21.29 -2.32
C ILE A 40 -10.21 -20.95 -1.87
N ALA A 41 -10.74 -19.79 -2.28
CA ALA A 41 -12.11 -19.37 -2.00
C ALA A 41 -13.15 -20.36 -2.53
N PHE A 42 -12.93 -20.93 -3.71
CA PHE A 42 -13.87 -21.85 -4.35
C PHE A 42 -13.66 -23.31 -3.95
N THR A 43 -12.44 -23.71 -3.56
CA THR A 43 -12.10 -25.13 -3.29
C THR A 43 -12.29 -25.57 -1.84
N LEU A 44 -11.97 -24.71 -0.88
CA LEU A 44 -12.10 -25.09 0.54
C LEU A 44 -13.56 -24.90 1.02
N PRO A 45 -13.98 -25.50 2.15
CA PRO A 45 -15.22 -25.15 2.85
C PRO A 45 -15.05 -24.01 3.86
N ALA A 46 -16.05 -23.12 3.99
CA ALA A 46 -15.94 -21.90 4.79
C ALA A 46 -15.75 -22.24 6.27
N ASN A 47 -14.51 -22.12 6.75
CA ASN A 47 -14.12 -22.47 8.10
C ASN A 47 -13.09 -21.46 8.64
N HIS A 48 -12.91 -21.40 9.95
CA HIS A 48 -12.00 -20.45 10.61
C HIS A 48 -10.55 -20.53 10.07
N PHE A 49 -10.10 -21.74 9.71
CA PHE A 49 -8.80 -21.95 9.09
C PHE A 49 -8.65 -21.22 7.74
N ARG A 50 -9.69 -21.27 6.89
CA ARG A 50 -9.71 -20.56 5.61
C ARG A 50 -9.67 -19.05 5.85
N VAL A 51 -10.46 -18.55 6.80
CA VAL A 51 -10.47 -17.12 7.16
C VAL A 51 -9.07 -16.67 7.59
N GLY A 52 -8.38 -17.46 8.43
CA GLY A 52 -7.00 -17.18 8.82
C GLY A 52 -6.04 -17.07 7.63
N ILE A 53 -6.12 -18.01 6.67
CA ILE A 53 -5.30 -17.99 5.46
C ILE A 53 -5.55 -16.72 4.63
N PHE A 54 -6.82 -16.31 4.48
CA PHE A 54 -7.20 -15.11 3.73
C PHE A 54 -6.67 -13.85 4.39
N VAL A 55 -6.80 -13.73 5.72
CA VAL A 55 -6.27 -12.59 6.46
C VAL A 55 -4.76 -12.45 6.23
N VAL A 56 -4.01 -13.55 6.35
CA VAL A 56 -2.55 -13.54 6.13
C VAL A 56 -2.21 -13.17 4.68
N MET A 57 -2.86 -13.78 3.68
CA MET A 57 -2.62 -13.43 2.27
C MET A 57 -2.95 -11.96 1.97
N THR A 58 -4.03 -11.43 2.57
CA THR A 58 -4.44 -10.04 2.40
C THR A 58 -3.42 -9.07 3.00
N ILE A 59 -2.85 -9.40 4.17
CA ILE A 59 -1.77 -8.60 4.78
C ILE A 59 -0.51 -8.61 3.90
N VAL A 60 -0.12 -9.79 3.38
CA VAL A 60 1.01 -9.90 2.45
C VAL A 60 0.80 -9.04 1.20
N LYS A 61 -0.40 -9.10 0.61
CA LYS A 61 -0.82 -8.22 -0.49
C LYS A 61 -0.67 -6.74 -0.13
N ALA A 62 -1.18 -6.33 1.03
CA ALA A 62 -1.12 -4.95 1.47
C ALA A 62 0.33 -4.45 1.56
N PHE A 63 1.25 -5.29 2.07
CA PHE A 63 2.67 -4.96 2.12
C PHE A 63 3.27 -4.73 0.72
N PHE A 64 2.99 -5.59 -0.26
CA PHE A 64 3.47 -5.42 -1.64
C PHE A 64 2.88 -4.18 -2.32
N ILE A 65 1.60 -3.87 -2.08
CA ILE A 65 0.96 -2.67 -2.63
C ILE A 65 1.59 -1.39 -2.05
N VAL A 66 1.72 -1.31 -0.73
CA VAL A 66 2.28 -0.14 -0.05
C VAL A 66 3.78 0.02 -0.33
N GLY A 67 4.52 -1.08 -0.46
CA GLY A 67 5.95 -1.03 -0.75
C GLY A 67 6.29 -0.56 -2.17
N GLU A 68 5.64 -1.17 -3.18
CA GLU A 68 6.03 -1.01 -4.59
C GLU A 68 5.11 -0.05 -5.37
N PHE A 69 3.78 -0.12 -5.22
CA PHE A 69 2.89 0.79 -5.95
C PHE A 69 2.87 2.21 -5.37
N MET A 70 3.18 2.36 -4.09
CA MET A 70 3.26 3.68 -3.47
C MET A 70 4.68 4.27 -3.45
N HIS A 71 5.69 3.60 -4.02
CA HIS A 71 7.10 4.06 -4.05
C HIS A 71 7.66 4.40 -2.64
N LEU A 72 7.06 3.89 -1.57
CA LEU A 72 7.36 4.34 -0.20
C LEU A 72 8.66 3.79 0.37
N LYS A 73 9.19 2.75 -0.26
CA LYS A 73 10.34 2.01 0.25
C LYS A 73 11.63 2.84 0.28
N HIS A 74 11.76 3.85 -0.58
CA HIS A 74 13.02 4.60 -0.73
C HIS A 74 12.93 6.10 -0.46
N GLU A 75 11.77 6.76 -0.59
CA GLU A 75 11.74 8.24 -0.54
C GLU A 75 10.83 8.87 0.53
N VAL A 76 9.79 8.20 1.04
CA VAL A 76 8.68 8.92 1.72
C VAL A 76 8.13 8.15 2.92
N LYS A 77 8.92 8.10 4.00
CA LYS A 77 8.48 7.62 5.33
C LYS A 77 7.23 8.37 5.81
N THR A 78 7.08 9.64 5.44
CA THR A 78 5.91 10.48 5.74
C THR A 78 4.60 9.92 5.17
N LEU A 79 4.62 9.33 3.98
CA LEU A 79 3.43 8.72 3.39
C LEU A 79 3.08 7.38 4.04
N ILE A 80 4.05 6.63 4.56
CA ILE A 80 3.76 5.45 5.40
C ILE A 80 2.97 5.88 6.63
N TRP A 81 3.41 6.95 7.30
CA TRP A 81 2.68 7.51 8.44
C TRP A 81 1.29 8.03 8.07
N SER A 82 1.10 8.58 6.86
CA SER A 82 -0.23 9.05 6.42
C SER A 82 -1.22 7.91 6.14
N ILE A 83 -0.74 6.70 5.83
CA ILE A 83 -1.60 5.49 5.79
C ILE A 83 -1.76 4.88 7.19
N LEU A 84 -0.67 4.79 7.96
CA LEU A 84 -0.66 4.10 9.24
C LEU A 84 -1.56 4.78 10.29
N ILE A 85 -1.48 6.11 10.40
CA ILE A 85 -2.26 6.90 11.38
C ILE A 85 -3.77 6.66 11.22
N PRO A 86 -4.40 6.87 10.04
CA PRO A 86 -5.82 6.61 9.86
C PRO A 86 -6.18 5.13 10.03
N THR A 87 -5.31 4.20 9.64
CA THR A 87 -5.56 2.76 9.84
C THR A 87 -5.62 2.40 11.33
N VAL A 88 -4.66 2.89 12.13
CA VAL A 88 -4.62 2.68 13.58
C VAL A 88 -5.81 3.36 14.25
N PHE A 89 -6.18 4.56 13.81
CA PHE A 89 -7.36 5.26 14.32
C PHE A 89 -8.65 4.45 14.09
N VAL A 90 -8.84 3.85 12.92
CA VAL A 90 -10.01 3.00 12.62
C VAL A 90 -10.01 1.76 13.52
N VAL A 91 -8.87 1.08 13.68
CA VAL A 91 -8.78 -0.11 14.56
C VAL A 91 -9.08 0.24 16.01
N TRP A 92 -8.55 1.37 16.49
CA TRP A 92 -8.85 1.88 17.82
C TRP A 92 -10.34 2.19 17.98
N LEU A 93 -10.93 2.90 17.01
CA LEU A 93 -12.35 3.27 17.02
C LEU A 93 -13.28 2.04 17.02
N LEU A 94 -12.98 1.03 16.19
CA LEU A 94 -13.72 -0.24 16.21
C LEU A 94 -13.64 -0.94 17.57
N THR A 95 -12.46 -0.96 18.18
CA THR A 95 -12.26 -1.57 19.50
C THR A 95 -13.03 -0.81 20.59
N ALA A 96 -12.97 0.52 20.56
CA ALA A 96 -13.72 1.37 21.50
C ALA A 96 -15.23 1.18 21.36
N LEU A 97 -15.76 1.14 20.13
CA LEU A 97 -17.19 0.89 19.89
C LEU A 97 -17.63 -0.50 20.37
N ILE A 98 -16.82 -1.54 20.15
CA ILE A 98 -17.13 -2.89 20.65
C ILE A 98 -17.12 -2.92 22.18
N TYR A 99 -16.14 -2.26 22.80
CA TYR A 99 -16.04 -2.18 24.25
C TYR A 99 -17.24 -1.43 24.84
N GLU A 100 -17.54 -0.23 24.35
CA GLU A 100 -18.61 0.62 24.87
C GLU A 100 -20.01 0.06 24.54
N GLY A 101 -20.19 -0.51 23.34
CA GLY A 101 -21.40 -1.23 22.97
C GLY A 101 -21.62 -2.53 23.77
N GLY A 102 -20.54 -3.18 24.20
CA GLY A 102 -20.58 -4.38 25.05
C GLY A 102 -20.85 -4.08 26.53
N HIS A 103 -20.70 -2.83 26.99
CA HIS A 103 -21.00 -2.41 28.36
C HIS A 103 -22.50 -2.09 28.58
N LEU A 104 -23.33 -2.15 27.54
CA LEU A 104 -24.77 -1.86 27.60
C LEU A 104 -25.66 -3.11 27.80
N TYR A 105 -25.07 -4.26 28.14
CA TYR A 105 -25.77 -5.48 28.56
C TYR A 105 -25.10 -6.11 29.79
#